data_AF-A0A1M4M4X8-F1
#
_entry.id   AF-A0A1M4M4X8-F1
#
_cell.length_a   1.000
_cell.length_b   1.000
_cell.length_c   1.000
_cell.angle_alpha   90.00
_cell.angle_beta   90.00
_cell.angle_gamma   90.00
#
_symmetry.space_group_name_H-M   'P 1'
#
loop_
_entity.id
_entity.type
_entity.pdbx_description
1 polymer ?
#
loop_
_entity_poly.entity_id
_entity_poly.type
_entity_poly.pdbx_seq_one_letter_code
_entity_poly.pdbx_strand_id
1 'polypeptide(L)'
;MTQRLCDLPIGAKVKDINTAYYGRPIEWKIIGKNHPGYPKNSVTLLSDKILCLKAIDAKESGGDSNRQKYGNNRYMYSNMRQWLNSDKEDWYEPQHEYDNPPSSEYLYQNYNPYDKEAGFLTNFSSEFKTHILPTTLDTSIPIVDGIGFDRVVDKVFILSNTEIGAEGEDVLEGASFLELSGSDGKKAYPTPEAVANSNYKPTGLVIDEPWGWWLRTRFTNNAYTLWGASSSGYSFYGDVYKGVRGVRPALNLPQEALVSDEPDVDGCYKIYFTTITGTDENLGGLENPPTKEYIISNENFTSLPVTIKLDGNIIESFNATIGQTYTLNLTDVWNTLSYGTHVVTVECNEAKRAWTFIKLLRSTNDKIKNIVLALQELQTINQKAELRQALINKGVDALESDSVIELINKLNNMELGKKWASGAMLSSSVPLNFRTPTGASRNCWYLEVIGLDFNPSIVIAICENSPEIGIVANINAPKKDDNILIIAIDDAYILEGVAFLDQGGFRIPVHNTNSTTYRGVSFQWVAYE
;
A
#
# COMPACT_ATOMS: atom_id res chain seq x y z
N MET A 1 -13.28 -6.20 37.30
CA MET A 1 -12.66 -6.97 36.22
C MET A 1 -13.25 -6.44 34.92
N THR A 2 -12.58 -6.65 33.79
CA THR A 2 -12.88 -6.04 32.48
C THR A 2 -12.61 -7.05 31.39
N GLN A 3 -13.34 -6.94 30.28
CA GLN A 3 -13.20 -7.78 29.10
C GLN A 3 -12.93 -6.94 27.86
N ARG A 4 -12.59 -7.56 26.73
CA ARG A 4 -12.41 -6.83 25.48
C ARG A 4 -13.75 -6.55 24.84
N LEU A 5 -13.84 -5.42 24.13
CA LEU A 5 -15.02 -5.01 23.37
C LEU A 5 -15.45 -6.10 22.39
N CYS A 6 -14.50 -6.81 21.78
CA CYS A 6 -14.77 -7.88 20.83
C CYS A 6 -15.29 -9.17 21.46
N ASP A 7 -15.18 -9.35 22.77
CA ASP A 7 -15.70 -10.51 23.49
C ASP A 7 -17.22 -10.35 23.76
N LEU A 8 -17.74 -9.11 23.79
CA LEU A 8 -19.18 -8.84 23.92
C LEU A 8 -20.00 -9.33 22.72
N PRO A 9 -21.23 -9.86 22.90
CA PRO A 9 -22.06 -10.31 21.77
C PRO A 9 -22.54 -9.15 20.88
N ILE A 10 -22.87 -9.45 19.61
CA ILE A 10 -23.62 -8.51 18.75
C ILE A 10 -24.94 -8.13 19.47
N GLY A 11 -25.32 -6.86 19.40
CA GLY A 11 -26.48 -6.31 20.10
C GLY A 11 -26.19 -5.78 21.52
N ALA A 12 -25.05 -6.11 22.11
CA ALA A 12 -24.63 -5.52 23.39
C ALA A 12 -24.45 -4.00 23.26
N LYS A 13 -24.72 -3.28 24.35
CA LYS A 13 -24.59 -1.82 24.39
C LYS A 13 -23.37 -1.39 25.17
N VAL A 14 -22.68 -0.38 24.66
CA VAL A 14 -21.49 0.21 25.28
C VAL A 14 -21.63 1.73 25.34
N LYS A 15 -20.99 2.36 26.32
CA LYS A 15 -20.89 3.82 26.40
C LYS A 15 -19.59 4.27 27.04
N ASP A 16 -19.10 5.42 26.62
CA ASP A 16 -18.15 6.21 27.38
C ASP A 16 -18.92 7.27 28.15
N ILE A 17 -18.69 7.37 29.46
CA ILE A 17 -19.46 8.26 30.33
C ILE A 17 -19.18 9.74 30.03
N ASN A 18 -18.00 10.04 29.47
CA ASN A 18 -17.55 11.38 29.14
C ASN A 18 -17.86 11.78 27.68
N THR A 19 -18.49 10.89 26.91
CA THR A 19 -18.97 11.17 25.56
C THR A 19 -20.48 11.30 25.56
N ALA A 20 -21.00 12.52 25.39
CA ALA A 20 -22.40 12.84 25.62
C ALA A 20 -22.98 13.84 24.63
N TYR A 21 -24.15 13.55 24.06
CA TYR A 21 -24.87 14.47 23.18
C TYR A 21 -26.14 14.97 23.86
N TYR A 22 -26.41 16.29 23.77
CA TYR A 22 -27.43 16.97 24.59
C TYR A 22 -27.33 16.67 26.10
N GLY A 23 -26.08 16.53 26.59
CA GLY A 23 -25.81 16.28 28.01
C GLY A 23 -26.10 14.87 28.50
N ARG A 24 -26.39 13.91 27.60
CA ARG A 24 -26.55 12.48 27.94
C ARG A 24 -25.48 11.62 27.28
N PRO A 25 -24.90 10.65 28.02
CA PRO A 25 -23.99 9.67 27.43
C PRO A 25 -24.60 8.99 26.21
N ILE A 26 -23.82 8.85 25.14
CA ILE A 26 -24.30 8.19 23.93
C ILE A 26 -24.23 6.68 24.13
N GLU A 27 -25.38 6.01 24.02
CA GLU A 27 -25.46 4.54 23.99
C GLU A 27 -25.16 4.02 22.58
N TRP A 28 -24.15 3.15 22.48
CA TRP A 28 -23.75 2.52 21.23
C TRP A 28 -24.06 1.03 21.25
N LYS A 29 -24.71 0.51 20.21
CA LYS A 29 -24.95 -0.91 20.01
C LYS A 29 -23.88 -1.52 19.10
N ILE A 30 -23.34 -2.67 19.49
CA ILE A 30 -22.43 -3.45 18.64
C ILE A 30 -23.24 -4.07 17.50
N ILE A 31 -22.92 -3.70 16.25
CA ILE A 31 -23.61 -4.23 15.06
C ILE A 31 -22.72 -5.13 14.19
N GLY A 32 -21.40 -5.10 14.38
CA GLY A 32 -20.47 -5.91 13.61
C GLY A 32 -19.10 -6.04 14.27
N LYS A 33 -18.39 -7.11 13.93
CA LYS A 33 -17.00 -7.36 14.32
C LYS A 33 -16.22 -7.76 13.08
N ASN A 34 -15.06 -7.15 12.85
CA ASN A 34 -14.27 -7.36 11.64
C ASN A 34 -15.11 -7.28 10.36
N HIS A 35 -15.98 -6.26 10.29
CA HIS A 35 -16.93 -6.13 9.21
C HIS A 35 -16.20 -5.96 7.85
N PRO A 36 -16.58 -6.71 6.80
CA PRO A 36 -15.93 -6.60 5.50
C PRO A 36 -15.95 -5.17 4.94
N GLY A 37 -14.80 -4.68 4.48
CA GLY A 37 -14.63 -3.33 3.97
C GLY A 37 -14.33 -2.26 5.02
N TYR A 38 -14.51 -2.57 6.31
CA TYR A 38 -14.16 -1.67 7.42
C TYR A 38 -12.74 -1.98 7.95
N PRO A 39 -12.17 -1.13 8.84
CA PRO A 39 -10.85 -1.37 9.39
C PRO A 39 -10.70 -2.78 9.97
N LYS A 40 -9.56 -3.43 9.72
CA LYS A 40 -9.27 -4.75 10.31
C LYS A 40 -9.17 -4.65 11.83
N ASN A 41 -9.45 -5.75 12.53
CA ASN A 41 -9.40 -5.86 13.99
C ASN A 41 -10.27 -4.78 14.67
N SER A 42 -11.47 -4.57 14.15
CA SER A 42 -12.39 -3.53 14.63
C SER A 42 -13.76 -4.07 15.05
N VAL A 43 -14.43 -3.30 15.89
CA VAL A 43 -15.84 -3.49 16.27
C VAL A 43 -16.63 -2.26 15.80
N THR A 44 -17.71 -2.51 15.05
CA THR A 44 -18.59 -1.47 14.52
C THR A 44 -19.72 -1.19 15.51
N LEU A 45 -19.83 0.07 15.86
CA LEU A 45 -20.83 0.61 16.76
C LEU A 45 -21.83 1.47 15.98
N LEU A 46 -23.12 1.33 16.30
CA LEU A 46 -24.19 2.19 15.83
C LEU A 46 -24.90 2.79 17.05
N SER A 47 -25.18 4.08 17.07
CA SER A 47 -26.03 4.67 18.10
C SER A 47 -27.31 3.84 18.30
N ASP A 48 -27.57 3.42 19.54
CA ASP A 48 -28.70 2.52 19.84
C ASP A 48 -30.04 3.16 19.46
N LYS A 49 -30.11 4.48 19.65
CA LYS A 49 -31.26 5.34 19.37
C LYS A 49 -30.89 6.49 18.43
N ILE A 50 -31.92 7.12 17.87
CA ILE A 50 -31.77 8.36 17.09
C ILE A 50 -31.39 9.49 18.06
N LEU A 51 -30.25 10.14 17.82
CA LEU A 51 -29.68 11.14 18.74
C LEU A 51 -30.25 12.56 18.53
N CYS A 52 -30.63 12.89 17.30
CA CYS A 52 -31.25 14.15 16.91
C CYS A 52 -32.00 13.99 15.59
N LEU A 53 -32.83 14.99 15.26
CA LEU A 53 -33.36 15.17 13.92
C LEU A 53 -32.59 16.30 13.24
N LYS A 54 -32.03 16.07 12.06
CA LYS A 54 -31.26 17.06 11.29
C LYS A 54 -31.41 16.82 9.80
N ALA A 55 -31.20 17.89 9.02
CA ALA A 55 -31.09 17.81 7.58
C ALA A 55 -29.73 17.21 7.21
N ILE A 56 -29.64 16.51 6.09
CA ILE A 56 -28.35 16.05 5.58
C ILE A 56 -27.56 17.22 4.99
N ASP A 57 -28.24 18.12 4.29
CA ASP A 57 -27.61 19.22 3.57
C ASP A 57 -28.54 20.42 3.38
N ALA A 58 -28.00 21.63 3.28
CA ALA A 58 -28.75 22.87 3.13
C ALA A 58 -29.08 23.19 1.65
N LYS A 59 -30.07 24.05 1.41
CA LYS A 59 -30.33 24.61 0.07
C LYS A 59 -29.11 25.36 -0.47
N GLU A 60 -28.73 25.08 -1.71
CA GLU A 60 -27.61 25.76 -2.38
C GLU A 60 -27.94 27.20 -2.81
N SER A 61 -26.93 28.07 -2.89
CA SER A 61 -27.06 29.47 -3.33
C SER A 61 -27.13 29.63 -4.86
N GLY A 62 -26.78 28.59 -5.61
CA GLY A 62 -26.73 28.58 -7.07
C GLY A 62 -26.63 27.16 -7.63
N GLY A 63 -26.17 27.01 -8.89
CA GLY A 63 -26.00 25.69 -9.50
C GLY A 63 -27.30 25.01 -9.95
N ASP A 64 -27.47 23.73 -9.62
CA ASP A 64 -28.63 22.94 -10.03
C ASP A 64 -29.94 23.48 -9.42
N SER A 65 -30.98 23.62 -10.25
CA SER A 65 -32.24 24.25 -9.83
C SER A 65 -33.01 23.48 -8.76
N ASN A 66 -32.78 22.17 -8.61
CA ASN A 66 -33.36 21.39 -7.54
C ASN A 66 -32.55 21.53 -6.26
N ARG A 67 -31.21 21.56 -6.34
CA ARG A 67 -30.35 21.76 -5.16
C ARG A 67 -30.53 23.13 -4.51
N GLN A 68 -30.79 24.16 -5.30
CA GLN A 68 -31.20 25.48 -4.79
C GLN A 68 -32.48 25.42 -3.93
N LYS A 69 -33.35 24.44 -4.17
CA LYS A 69 -34.64 24.29 -3.45
C LYS A 69 -34.58 23.26 -2.33
N TYR A 70 -33.74 22.24 -2.47
CA TYR A 70 -33.83 21.01 -1.70
C TYR A 70 -32.50 20.47 -1.15
N GLY A 71 -31.38 21.14 -1.46
CA GLY A 71 -30.02 20.77 -1.06
C GLY A 71 -29.36 19.68 -1.91
N ASN A 72 -28.11 19.36 -1.61
CA ASN A 72 -27.27 18.45 -2.39
C ASN A 72 -27.24 17.03 -1.81
N ASN A 73 -27.61 16.03 -2.61
CA ASN A 73 -27.58 14.63 -2.18
C ASN A 73 -26.25 13.90 -2.38
N ARG A 74 -25.17 14.59 -2.72
CA ARG A 74 -23.84 14.00 -2.81
C ARG A 74 -23.18 14.00 -1.43
N TYR A 75 -23.18 12.85 -0.75
CA TYR A 75 -22.74 12.71 0.64
C TYR A 75 -21.36 13.30 0.95
N MET A 76 -20.41 13.21 0.00
CA MET A 76 -19.05 13.76 0.14
C MET A 76 -19.04 15.25 0.50
N TYR A 77 -20.01 16.01 0.01
CA TYR A 77 -20.15 17.45 0.25
C TYR A 77 -21.15 17.81 1.35
N SER A 78 -21.83 16.83 1.94
CA SER A 78 -22.94 17.10 2.85
C SER A 78 -22.49 17.83 4.12
N ASN A 79 -23.29 18.81 4.55
CA ASN A 79 -23.13 19.46 5.86
C ASN A 79 -23.10 18.44 7.01
N MET A 80 -23.91 17.38 6.92
CA MET A 80 -23.95 16.29 7.92
C MET A 80 -22.59 15.60 8.09
N ARG A 81 -21.91 15.28 7.00
CA ARG A 81 -20.59 14.63 7.04
C ARG A 81 -19.57 15.53 7.74
N GLN A 82 -19.57 16.82 7.41
CA GLN A 82 -18.66 17.81 8.01
C GLN A 82 -18.93 17.97 9.51
N TRP A 83 -20.20 18.10 9.91
CA TRP A 83 -20.61 18.21 11.30
C TRP A 83 -20.25 16.96 12.11
N LEU A 84 -20.55 15.76 11.61
CA LEU A 84 -20.25 14.49 12.28
C LEU A 84 -18.75 14.29 12.56
N ASN A 85 -17.88 14.87 11.73
CA ASN A 85 -16.43 14.67 11.78
C ASN A 85 -15.65 15.90 12.28
N SER A 86 -16.34 16.91 12.83
CA SER A 86 -15.68 18.12 13.35
C SER A 86 -15.66 18.13 14.89
N ASP A 87 -14.51 18.49 15.45
CA ASP A 87 -14.29 18.78 16.87
C ASP A 87 -14.11 20.28 17.15
N LYS A 88 -14.61 21.14 16.24
CA LYS A 88 -14.60 22.60 16.36
C LYS A 88 -15.96 23.13 16.81
N GLU A 89 -15.95 24.21 17.58
CA GLU A 89 -17.16 25.00 17.90
C GLU A 89 -17.78 25.60 16.63
N ASP A 90 -16.95 26.16 15.75
CA ASP A 90 -17.34 26.64 14.42
C ASP A 90 -16.84 25.64 13.38
N TRP A 91 -17.71 24.72 12.99
CA TRP A 91 -17.35 23.56 12.17
C TRP A 91 -17.57 23.75 10.68
N TYR A 92 -18.45 24.68 10.30
CA TYR A 92 -18.91 24.80 8.93
C TYR A 92 -17.88 25.53 8.06
N GLU A 93 -17.57 24.91 6.92
CA GLU A 93 -16.78 25.51 5.85
C GLU A 93 -17.37 25.08 4.51
N PRO A 94 -17.67 25.99 3.57
CA PRO A 94 -18.25 25.64 2.27
C PRO A 94 -17.44 24.55 1.55
N GLN A 95 -18.08 23.45 1.16
CA GLN A 95 -17.44 22.34 0.44
C GLN A 95 -17.34 22.59 -1.07
N HIS A 96 -18.14 23.52 -1.60
CA HIS A 96 -18.10 24.00 -2.99
C HIS A 96 -18.71 25.40 -3.11
N GLU A 97 -18.69 25.99 -4.31
CA GLU A 97 -19.05 27.40 -4.55
C GLU A 97 -20.50 27.80 -4.22
N TYR A 98 -21.41 26.83 -4.13
CA TYR A 98 -22.84 27.07 -3.85
C TYR A 98 -23.29 26.60 -2.47
N ASP A 99 -22.38 26.00 -1.70
CA ASP A 99 -22.69 25.38 -0.42
C ASP A 99 -23.10 26.45 0.61
N ASN A 100 -24.12 26.14 1.39
CA ASN A 100 -24.64 27.00 2.44
C ASN A 100 -24.61 26.25 3.77
N PRO A 101 -24.46 26.96 4.90
CA PRO A 101 -24.61 26.34 6.20
C PRO A 101 -26.05 25.85 6.40
N PRO A 102 -26.29 24.82 7.23
CA PRO A 102 -27.62 24.33 7.57
C PRO A 102 -28.32 25.25 8.58
N SER A 103 -28.40 26.53 8.25
CA SER A 103 -29.11 27.57 9.00
C SER A 103 -30.61 27.49 8.71
N SER A 104 -31.42 28.09 9.59
CA SER A 104 -32.88 28.00 9.50
C SER A 104 -33.44 28.38 8.13
N GLU A 105 -32.87 29.39 7.46
CA GLU A 105 -33.35 29.91 6.17
C GLU A 105 -33.18 28.90 5.01
N TYR A 106 -32.12 28.09 5.09
CA TYR A 106 -31.76 27.13 4.05
C TYR A 106 -32.37 25.74 4.29
N LEU A 107 -33.15 25.55 5.35
CA LEU A 107 -33.81 24.28 5.67
C LEU A 107 -35.31 24.29 5.39
N TYR A 108 -35.92 23.10 5.41
CA TYR A 108 -37.37 22.93 5.24
C TYR A 108 -38.12 23.49 6.45
N GLN A 109 -38.96 24.50 6.23
CA GLN A 109 -39.78 25.15 7.27
C GLN A 109 -38.98 25.51 8.53
N ASN A 110 -37.69 25.85 8.37
CA ASN A 110 -36.79 26.22 9.45
C ASN A 110 -36.58 25.12 10.51
N TYR A 111 -36.82 23.85 10.17
CA TYR A 111 -36.71 22.75 11.13
C TYR A 111 -35.27 22.32 11.38
N ASN A 112 -34.94 22.22 12.67
CA ASN A 112 -33.71 21.67 13.24
C ASN A 112 -32.42 22.17 12.56
N PRO A 113 -32.20 23.50 12.45
CA PRO A 113 -30.91 24.04 12.04
C PRO A 113 -29.81 23.70 13.04
N TYR A 114 -28.59 23.60 12.56
CA TYR A 114 -27.45 23.17 13.38
C TYR A 114 -26.13 23.84 12.99
N ASP A 115 -26.19 24.90 12.19
CA ASP A 115 -25.05 25.75 11.84
C ASP A 115 -24.45 26.49 13.05
N LYS A 116 -25.19 26.58 14.16
CA LYS A 116 -24.74 27.18 15.42
C LYS A 116 -24.41 26.16 16.50
N GLU A 117 -24.62 24.87 16.24
CA GLU A 117 -24.14 23.81 17.13
C GLU A 117 -22.65 23.60 16.89
N ALA A 118 -21.91 23.25 17.94
CA ALA A 118 -20.56 22.74 17.81
C ALA A 118 -20.54 21.45 16.98
N GLY A 119 -19.41 21.15 16.33
CA GLY A 119 -19.19 19.90 15.61
C GLY A 119 -19.43 18.68 16.50
N PHE A 120 -19.93 17.59 15.94
CA PHE A 120 -20.39 16.44 16.72
C PHE A 120 -19.29 15.86 17.64
N LEU A 121 -18.02 15.86 17.20
CA LEU A 121 -16.90 15.33 17.99
C LEU A 121 -16.51 16.23 19.18
N THR A 122 -17.02 17.47 19.28
CA THR A 122 -16.85 18.28 20.51
C THR A 122 -17.49 17.62 21.74
N ASN A 123 -18.49 16.77 21.49
CA ASN A 123 -19.22 16.02 22.51
C ASN A 123 -18.51 14.74 22.98
N PHE A 124 -17.35 14.42 22.41
CA PHE A 124 -16.60 13.20 22.71
C PHE A 124 -15.43 13.50 23.64
N SER A 125 -15.14 12.58 24.56
CA SER A 125 -13.90 12.62 25.33
C SER A 125 -12.68 12.60 24.41
N SER A 126 -11.58 13.20 24.87
CA SER A 126 -10.34 13.26 24.10
C SER A 126 -9.85 11.86 23.74
N GLU A 127 -9.98 10.94 24.69
CA GLU A 127 -9.60 9.55 24.60
C GLU A 127 -10.46 8.81 23.58
N PHE A 128 -11.79 8.99 23.60
CA PHE A 128 -12.65 8.37 22.60
C PHE A 128 -12.27 8.84 21.19
N LYS A 129 -12.11 10.15 21.00
CA LYS A 129 -11.75 10.73 19.69
C LYS A 129 -10.47 10.18 19.09
N THR A 130 -9.47 9.87 19.93
CA THR A 130 -8.20 9.30 19.46
C THR A 130 -8.30 7.82 19.11
N HIS A 131 -9.28 7.11 19.66
CA HIS A 131 -9.47 5.67 19.43
C HIS A 131 -10.45 5.34 18.30
N ILE A 132 -11.24 6.30 17.81
CA ILE A 132 -12.09 6.05 16.63
C ILE A 132 -11.20 5.76 15.42
N LEU A 133 -11.42 4.59 14.82
CA LEU A 133 -10.70 4.15 13.63
C LEU A 133 -11.25 4.86 12.39
N PRO A 134 -10.41 5.56 11.61
CA PRO A 134 -10.81 6.11 10.32
C PRO A 134 -11.35 5.01 9.42
N THR A 135 -12.52 5.23 8.85
CA THR A 135 -13.25 4.25 8.05
C THR A 135 -13.39 4.76 6.62
N THR A 136 -12.86 4.00 5.67
CA THR A 136 -13.03 4.27 4.24
C THR A 136 -14.43 3.84 3.82
N LEU A 137 -15.21 4.74 3.24
CA LEU A 137 -16.56 4.50 2.78
C LEU A 137 -16.66 4.82 1.29
N ASP A 138 -17.28 3.91 0.54
CA ASP A 138 -17.71 4.18 -0.82
C ASP A 138 -19.13 4.77 -0.77
N THR A 139 -19.36 5.87 -1.49
CA THR A 139 -20.65 6.57 -1.52
C THR A 139 -21.08 6.85 -2.94
N SER A 140 -22.28 6.41 -3.29
CA SER A 140 -22.89 6.53 -4.60
C SER A 140 -22.96 7.99 -5.08
N ILE A 141 -22.44 8.25 -6.29
CA ILE A 141 -22.50 9.57 -6.91
C ILE A 141 -23.91 9.78 -7.48
N PRO A 142 -24.59 10.91 -7.20
CA PRO A 142 -25.84 11.26 -7.87
C PRO A 142 -25.67 11.31 -9.39
N ILE A 143 -26.62 10.75 -10.15
CA ILE A 143 -26.52 10.65 -11.63
C ILE A 143 -26.26 12.01 -12.29
N VAL A 144 -26.81 13.08 -11.72
CA VAL A 144 -26.62 14.46 -12.19
C VAL A 144 -25.16 14.94 -12.12
N ASP A 145 -24.33 14.30 -11.30
CA ASP A 145 -22.91 14.60 -11.14
C ASP A 145 -21.99 13.56 -11.81
N GLY A 146 -22.55 12.51 -12.40
CA GLY A 146 -21.81 11.42 -13.05
C GLY A 146 -22.22 10.03 -12.57
N ILE A 147 -21.38 9.05 -12.87
CA ILE A 147 -21.58 7.63 -12.53
C ILE A 147 -20.45 7.13 -11.63
N GLY A 148 -20.73 6.14 -10.78
CA GLY A 148 -19.75 5.52 -9.88
C GLY A 148 -19.93 5.91 -8.42
N PHE A 149 -18.82 5.97 -7.70
CA PHE A 149 -18.78 6.28 -6.26
C PHE A 149 -17.68 7.28 -5.93
N ASP A 150 -17.94 8.11 -4.93
CA ASP A 150 -16.91 8.85 -4.20
C ASP A 150 -16.35 7.94 -3.10
N ARG A 151 -15.08 8.15 -2.76
CA ARG A 151 -14.43 7.50 -1.63
C ARG A 151 -14.08 8.53 -0.57
N VAL A 152 -14.66 8.38 0.61
CA VAL A 152 -14.42 9.25 1.76
C VAL A 152 -13.79 8.48 2.91
N VAL A 153 -13.12 9.18 3.82
CA VAL A 153 -12.56 8.60 5.05
C VAL A 153 -13.11 9.39 6.23
N ASP A 154 -13.93 8.73 7.03
CA ASP A 154 -14.67 9.36 8.12
C ASP A 154 -14.40 8.62 9.45
N LYS A 155 -14.42 9.35 10.57
CA LYS A 155 -14.42 8.76 11.91
C LYS A 155 -15.84 8.35 12.32
N VAL A 156 -16.81 9.23 12.06
CA VAL A 156 -18.23 9.02 12.34
C VAL A 156 -19.02 9.21 11.07
N PHE A 157 -19.95 8.30 10.79
CA PHE A 157 -20.69 8.26 9.53
C PHE A 157 -22.12 7.75 9.74
N ILE A 158 -22.98 7.90 8.73
CA ILE A 158 -24.29 7.24 8.69
C ILE A 158 -24.23 6.05 7.73
N LEU A 159 -25.01 5.00 7.99
CA LEU A 159 -24.99 3.77 7.21
C LEU A 159 -25.54 3.96 5.78
N SER A 160 -25.22 3.04 4.88
CA SER A 160 -25.79 2.95 3.52
C SER A 160 -26.99 2.01 3.48
N ASN A 161 -27.71 2.03 2.35
CA ASN A 161 -28.81 1.10 2.05
C ASN A 161 -28.31 -0.34 2.00
N THR A 162 -27.11 -0.59 1.43
CA THR A 162 -26.54 -1.94 1.39
C THR A 162 -26.12 -2.47 2.76
N GLU A 163 -25.64 -1.59 3.64
CA GLU A 163 -25.25 -1.94 5.01
C GLU A 163 -26.44 -2.31 5.90
N ILE A 164 -27.63 -1.76 5.62
CA ILE A 164 -28.85 -2.21 6.27
C ILE A 164 -29.54 -3.38 5.52
N GLY A 165 -28.85 -4.02 4.57
CA GLY A 165 -29.38 -5.17 3.85
C GLY A 165 -30.54 -4.84 2.89
N ALA A 166 -30.62 -3.60 2.41
CA ALA A 166 -31.45 -3.23 1.26
C ALA A 166 -30.61 -3.22 -0.03
N GLU A 167 -31.27 -3.15 -1.18
CA GLU A 167 -30.58 -3.08 -2.47
C GLU A 167 -29.76 -1.79 -2.58
N GLY A 168 -28.55 -1.90 -3.12
CA GLY A 168 -27.77 -0.72 -3.51
C GLY A 168 -28.39 -0.02 -4.70
N GLU A 169 -27.83 1.13 -5.06
CA GLU A 169 -28.10 1.74 -6.36
C GLU A 169 -27.15 1.13 -7.41
N ASP A 170 -26.47 1.96 -8.19
CA ASP A 170 -25.53 1.52 -9.23
C ASP A 170 -24.23 0.92 -8.65
N VAL A 171 -24.01 1.04 -7.34
CA VAL A 171 -22.81 0.57 -6.63
C VAL A 171 -23.20 -0.04 -5.28
N LEU A 172 -22.40 -1.01 -4.81
CA LEU A 172 -22.51 -1.57 -3.47
C LEU A 172 -21.59 -0.79 -2.52
N GLU A 173 -22.17 0.03 -1.64
CA GLU A 173 -21.43 0.96 -0.75
C GLU A 173 -20.86 0.30 0.52
N GLY A 174 -21.11 -0.99 0.73
CA GLY A 174 -20.70 -1.74 1.92
C GLY A 174 -21.43 -3.08 2.04
N ALA A 175 -20.93 -3.97 2.90
CA ALA A 175 -21.56 -5.26 3.19
C ALA A 175 -22.70 -5.11 4.21
N SER A 176 -23.70 -6.00 4.17
CA SER A 176 -24.85 -5.93 5.09
C SER A 176 -24.46 -6.31 6.52
N PHE A 177 -25.00 -5.58 7.50
CA PHE A 177 -25.04 -6.01 8.89
C PHE A 177 -26.24 -6.93 9.12
N LEU A 178 -25.98 -8.15 9.57
CA LEU A 178 -27.02 -9.17 9.77
C LEU A 178 -28.13 -8.67 10.72
N GLU A 179 -27.74 -7.98 11.80
CA GLU A 179 -28.65 -7.40 12.80
C GLU A 179 -29.63 -6.38 12.19
N LEU A 180 -29.26 -5.74 11.08
CA LEU A 180 -30.05 -4.70 10.41
C LEU A 180 -30.76 -5.21 9.16
N SER A 181 -30.59 -6.48 8.76
CA SER A 181 -31.13 -6.98 7.49
C SER A 181 -32.66 -7.12 7.50
N GLY A 182 -33.25 -7.39 8.67
CA GLY A 182 -34.70 -7.48 8.86
C GLY A 182 -35.36 -6.11 9.11
N SER A 183 -36.68 -6.02 8.87
CA SER A 183 -37.45 -4.80 9.12
C SER A 183 -37.38 -4.36 10.59
N ASP A 184 -37.44 -5.30 11.53
CA ASP A 184 -37.36 -4.98 12.96
C ASP A 184 -35.99 -4.42 13.36
N GLY A 185 -34.90 -4.91 12.76
CA GLY A 185 -33.55 -4.39 13.01
C GLY A 185 -33.35 -2.93 12.57
N LYS A 186 -34.13 -2.49 11.57
CA LYS A 186 -34.09 -1.12 11.02
C LYS A 186 -34.90 -0.12 11.84
N LYS A 187 -35.86 -0.60 12.65
CA LYS A 187 -36.64 0.27 13.53
C LYS A 187 -35.73 0.93 14.55
N ALA A 188 -35.84 2.25 14.66
CA ALA A 188 -35.04 3.02 15.58
C ALA A 188 -35.93 4.02 16.32
N TYR A 189 -35.65 4.22 17.60
CA TYR A 189 -36.44 5.07 18.48
C TYR A 189 -35.65 6.33 18.80
N PRO A 190 -36.27 7.52 18.87
CA PRO A 190 -35.59 8.73 19.29
C PRO A 190 -35.24 8.69 20.78
N THR A 191 -34.13 9.34 21.15
CA THR A 191 -33.86 9.64 22.55
C THR A 191 -34.86 10.68 23.07
N PRO A 192 -35.12 10.73 24.39
CA PRO A 192 -35.87 11.82 25.00
C PRO A 192 -35.34 13.20 24.61
N GLU A 193 -34.01 13.33 24.51
CA GLU A 193 -33.31 14.56 24.15
C GLU A 193 -33.53 14.93 22.68
N ALA A 194 -33.56 13.96 21.77
CA ALA A 194 -33.90 14.19 20.36
C ALA A 194 -35.32 14.75 20.22
N VAL A 195 -36.28 14.17 20.95
CA VAL A 195 -37.67 14.63 20.97
C VAL A 195 -37.75 16.02 21.59
N ALA A 196 -37.08 16.27 22.72
CA ALA A 196 -37.14 17.54 23.44
C ALA A 196 -36.55 18.70 22.64
N ASN A 197 -35.35 18.52 22.07
CA ASN A 197 -34.60 19.58 21.39
C ASN A 197 -35.08 19.85 19.96
N SER A 198 -35.90 18.98 19.35
CA SER A 198 -36.40 19.24 18.01
C SER A 198 -37.47 20.35 17.99
N ASN A 199 -37.37 21.30 17.06
CA ASN A 199 -38.45 22.26 16.80
C ASN A 199 -39.53 21.71 15.85
N TYR A 200 -39.34 20.51 15.30
CA TYR A 200 -40.35 19.76 14.56
C TYR A 200 -41.13 18.86 15.52
N LYS A 201 -42.42 19.12 15.73
CA LYS A 201 -43.25 18.45 16.75
C LYS A 201 -44.51 17.77 16.14
N PRO A 202 -44.37 16.78 15.27
CA PRO A 202 -45.52 15.98 14.83
C PRO A 202 -45.97 15.06 15.98
N THR A 203 -47.23 14.60 15.94
CA THR A 203 -47.79 13.73 16.98
C THR A 203 -47.01 12.43 17.21
N GLY A 204 -46.40 11.86 16.17
CA GLY A 204 -45.67 10.58 16.24
C GLY A 204 -44.17 10.69 16.59
N LEU A 205 -43.64 11.89 16.88
CA LEU A 205 -42.25 12.01 17.34
C LEU A 205 -42.21 11.83 18.86
N VAL A 206 -42.18 10.58 19.31
CA VAL A 206 -42.18 10.18 20.73
C VAL A 206 -41.16 9.05 20.97
N ILE A 207 -40.76 8.84 22.23
CA ILE A 207 -39.65 7.94 22.60
C ILE A 207 -39.96 6.45 22.46
N ASP A 208 -41.24 6.10 22.40
CA ASP A 208 -41.80 4.74 22.36
C ASP A 208 -42.30 4.33 20.97
N GLU A 209 -42.23 5.24 19.99
CA GLU A 209 -42.53 4.94 18.60
C GLU A 209 -41.27 4.99 17.72
N PRO A 210 -41.13 4.06 16.75
CA PRO A 210 -40.02 4.10 15.82
C PRO A 210 -40.13 5.33 14.91
N TRP A 211 -38.99 5.93 14.58
CA TRP A 211 -38.89 7.10 13.72
C TRP A 211 -37.98 6.84 12.52
N GLY A 212 -38.26 7.51 11.40
CA GLY A 212 -37.46 7.38 10.19
C GLY A 212 -36.10 8.07 10.32
N TRP A 213 -35.02 7.43 9.87
CA TRP A 213 -33.65 7.93 9.96
C TRP A 213 -32.89 7.85 8.64
N TRP A 214 -31.90 8.73 8.47
CA TRP A 214 -31.15 8.89 7.23
C TRP A 214 -30.12 7.80 6.97
N LEU A 215 -29.91 7.52 5.69
CA LEU A 215 -28.79 6.74 5.16
C LEU A 215 -27.98 7.64 4.20
N ARG A 216 -26.73 7.26 3.90
CA ARG A 216 -25.87 8.02 2.97
C ARG A 216 -26.12 7.74 1.50
N THR A 217 -26.84 6.67 1.17
CA THR A 217 -27.11 6.26 -0.22
C THR A 217 -28.05 7.23 -0.89
N ARG A 218 -27.68 7.76 -2.05
CA ARG A 218 -28.58 8.62 -2.84
C ARG A 218 -29.73 7.84 -3.43
N PHE A 219 -30.89 8.47 -3.53
CA PHE A 219 -32.03 7.90 -4.25
C PHE A 219 -31.91 8.25 -5.75
N THR A 220 -32.20 7.28 -6.61
CA THR A 220 -32.08 7.44 -8.07
C THR A 220 -32.90 8.61 -8.64
N ASN A 221 -32.41 9.14 -9.76
CA ASN A 221 -33.10 10.07 -10.66
C ASN A 221 -33.29 11.52 -10.20
N ASN A 222 -32.62 11.98 -9.13
CA ASN A 222 -32.57 13.41 -8.81
C ASN A 222 -31.31 13.84 -8.02
N ALA A 223 -31.19 15.16 -7.81
CA ALA A 223 -30.03 15.84 -7.25
C ALA A 223 -30.10 16.12 -5.74
N TYR A 224 -31.16 15.68 -5.04
CA TYR A 224 -31.53 16.21 -3.72
C TYR A 224 -32.18 15.22 -2.75
N THR A 225 -32.30 13.93 -3.10
CA THR A 225 -32.87 12.92 -2.20
C THR A 225 -31.87 11.84 -1.82
N LEU A 226 -31.97 11.39 -0.56
CA LEU A 226 -31.26 10.22 -0.04
C LEU A 226 -32.27 9.18 0.46
N TRP A 227 -31.81 7.93 0.52
CA TRP A 227 -32.52 6.86 1.20
C TRP A 227 -32.49 7.05 2.72
N GLY A 228 -33.44 6.41 3.38
CA GLY A 228 -33.53 6.28 4.82
C GLY A 228 -34.26 5.01 5.19
N ALA A 229 -34.16 4.62 6.46
CA ALA A 229 -34.96 3.55 7.04
C ALA A 229 -36.19 4.13 7.74
N SER A 230 -37.39 3.64 7.39
CA SER A 230 -38.66 4.15 7.86
C SER A 230 -38.98 3.67 9.28
N SER A 231 -40.00 4.27 9.91
CA SER A 231 -40.56 3.81 11.18
C SER A 231 -41.12 2.37 11.12
N SER A 232 -41.46 1.89 9.93
CA SER A 232 -41.89 0.50 9.69
C SER A 232 -40.73 -0.46 9.37
N GLY A 233 -39.49 0.03 9.29
CA GLY A 233 -38.32 -0.78 8.98
C GLY A 233 -38.15 -1.10 7.49
N TYR A 234 -38.77 -0.33 6.61
CA TYR A 234 -38.56 -0.41 5.15
C TYR A 234 -37.74 0.78 4.67
N SER A 235 -37.24 0.72 3.43
CA SER A 235 -36.56 1.88 2.84
C SER A 235 -37.58 2.95 2.45
N PHE A 236 -37.22 4.23 2.65
CA PHE A 236 -37.95 5.39 2.15
C PHE A 236 -36.94 6.40 1.58
N TYR A 237 -37.40 7.38 0.80
CA TYR A 237 -36.54 8.48 0.34
C TYR A 237 -37.02 9.82 0.90
N GLY A 238 -36.10 10.74 1.11
CA GLY A 238 -36.42 12.09 1.58
C GLY A 238 -35.46 13.15 1.05
N ASP A 239 -35.98 14.37 0.91
CA ASP A 239 -35.19 15.52 0.48
C ASP A 239 -34.19 15.91 1.58
N VAL A 240 -32.93 16.15 1.20
CA VAL A 240 -31.82 16.30 2.13
C VAL A 240 -31.92 17.52 3.04
N TYR A 241 -32.54 18.62 2.58
CA TYR A 241 -32.80 19.82 3.38
C TYR A 241 -33.88 19.68 4.47
N LYS A 242 -34.53 18.51 4.57
CA LYS A 242 -35.57 18.29 5.57
C LYS A 242 -34.96 17.85 6.89
N GLY A 243 -34.97 18.76 7.86
CA GLY A 243 -34.58 18.49 9.24
C GLY A 243 -35.47 17.52 10.02
N VAL A 244 -36.29 16.67 9.39
CA VAL A 244 -37.38 15.92 10.04
C VAL A 244 -37.10 14.42 10.25
N ARG A 245 -35.88 13.98 9.93
CA ARG A 245 -35.47 12.57 10.04
C ARG A 245 -34.33 12.44 11.03
N GLY A 246 -34.27 11.26 11.65
CA GLY A 246 -33.30 10.92 12.67
C GLY A 246 -31.90 10.76 12.11
N VAL A 247 -30.91 11.14 12.92
CA VAL A 247 -29.50 10.83 12.71
C VAL A 247 -29.12 9.66 13.61
N ARG A 248 -28.62 8.58 13.00
CA ARG A 248 -28.02 7.44 13.70
C ARG A 248 -26.56 7.28 13.26
N PRO A 249 -25.62 7.94 13.95
CA PRO A 249 -24.20 7.78 13.62
C PRO A 249 -23.71 6.37 13.96
N ALA A 250 -22.72 5.93 13.19
CA ALA A 250 -21.92 4.75 13.37
C ALA A 250 -20.42 5.11 13.39
N LEU A 251 -19.61 4.28 14.03
CA LEU A 251 -18.16 4.41 14.10
C LEU A 251 -17.50 3.06 14.36
N ASN A 252 -16.18 2.99 14.18
CA ASN A 252 -15.39 1.78 14.45
C ASN A 252 -14.39 2.02 15.59
N LEU A 253 -14.30 1.08 16.53
CA LEU A 253 -13.29 1.04 17.58
C LEU A 253 -12.37 -0.19 17.42
N PRO A 254 -11.15 -0.15 17.96
CA PRO A 254 -10.28 -1.32 18.04
C PRO A 254 -10.96 -2.47 18.80
N GLN A 255 -10.80 -3.69 18.30
CA GLN A 255 -11.38 -4.87 18.94
C GLN A 255 -10.82 -5.14 20.35
N GLU A 256 -9.60 -4.67 20.62
CA GLU A 256 -8.90 -4.83 21.91
C GLU A 256 -9.27 -3.74 22.94
N ALA A 257 -10.10 -2.76 22.56
CA ALA A 257 -10.58 -1.75 23.51
C ALA A 257 -11.25 -2.42 24.71
N LEU A 258 -11.01 -1.91 25.92
CA LEU A 258 -11.53 -2.54 27.13
C LEU A 258 -12.91 -2.03 27.51
N VAL A 259 -13.72 -2.92 28.07
CA VAL A 259 -15.05 -2.62 28.60
C VAL A 259 -15.24 -3.22 29.99
N SER A 260 -16.21 -2.72 30.76
CA SER A 260 -16.62 -3.36 32.01
C SER A 260 -17.06 -4.82 31.80
N ASP A 261 -16.94 -5.66 32.83
CA ASP A 261 -17.43 -7.04 32.77
C ASP A 261 -18.94 -7.16 32.80
N GLU A 262 -19.58 -6.24 33.51
CA GLU A 262 -21.02 -6.21 33.69
C GLU A 262 -21.58 -4.90 33.12
N PRO A 263 -22.80 -4.93 32.56
CA PRO A 263 -23.48 -3.72 32.16
C PRO A 263 -23.88 -2.91 33.40
N ASP A 264 -24.03 -1.61 33.24
CA ASP A 264 -24.57 -0.74 34.28
C ASP A 264 -26.11 -0.74 34.31
N VAL A 265 -26.68 0.17 35.08
CA VAL A 265 -28.14 0.28 35.30
C VAL A 265 -28.94 0.54 34.02
N ASP A 266 -28.30 1.07 32.97
CA ASP A 266 -28.93 1.33 31.67
C ASP A 266 -28.74 0.14 30.71
N GLY A 267 -28.09 -0.94 31.17
CA GLY A 267 -27.75 -2.09 30.34
C GLY A 267 -26.51 -1.87 29.46
N CYS A 268 -25.68 -0.87 29.76
CA CYS A 268 -24.49 -0.53 28.97
C CYS A 268 -23.20 -0.95 29.67
N TYR A 269 -22.30 -1.58 28.93
CA TYR A 269 -20.91 -1.75 29.37
C TYR A 269 -20.15 -0.43 29.21
N LYS A 270 -19.31 -0.09 30.19
CA LYS A 270 -18.50 1.13 30.16
C LYS A 270 -17.22 0.89 29.37
N ILE A 271 -16.90 1.78 28.43
CA ILE A 271 -15.65 1.73 27.66
C ILE A 271 -14.52 2.37 28.48
N TYR A 272 -13.35 1.74 28.48
CA TYR A 272 -12.14 2.25 29.12
C TYR A 272 -11.02 2.36 28.09
N PHE A 273 -10.57 3.59 27.87
CA PHE A 273 -9.47 3.87 26.96
C PHE A 273 -8.13 3.85 27.67
N THR A 274 -7.18 3.15 27.06
CA THR A 274 -5.77 3.13 27.44
C THR A 274 -5.04 4.15 26.58
N THR A 275 -4.17 4.97 27.17
CA THR A 275 -3.32 5.89 26.40
C THR A 275 -1.85 5.75 26.80
N ILE A 276 -0.97 6.05 25.84
CA ILE A 276 0.48 6.14 26.03
C ILE A 276 0.89 7.56 25.66
N THR A 277 1.52 8.27 26.59
CA THR A 277 1.94 9.66 26.39
C THR A 277 2.93 9.82 25.24
N GLY A 278 3.04 11.05 24.74
CA GLY A 278 3.91 11.40 23.61
C GLY A 278 3.26 11.08 22.27
N THR A 279 4.06 11.22 21.21
CA THR A 279 3.64 10.98 19.82
C THR A 279 4.58 10.00 19.16
N ASP A 280 4.11 9.38 18.07
CA ASP A 280 5.03 8.65 17.20
C ASP A 280 6.06 9.62 16.65
N GLU A 281 7.34 9.26 16.73
CA GLU A 281 8.44 10.19 16.43
C GLU A 281 9.60 9.46 15.73
N ASN A 282 10.18 10.12 14.73
CA ASN A 282 11.45 9.71 14.13
C ASN A 282 12.60 10.37 14.88
N LEU A 283 13.38 9.57 15.59
CA LEU A 283 14.51 10.00 16.42
C LEU A 283 15.79 10.27 15.60
N GLY A 284 15.76 10.04 14.30
CA GLY A 284 16.87 10.27 13.40
C GLY A 284 18.01 9.26 13.57
N GLY A 285 19.21 9.69 13.17
CA GLY A 285 20.43 8.89 13.26
C GLY A 285 21.02 8.89 14.66
N LEU A 286 21.18 7.72 15.26
CA LEU A 286 21.64 7.54 16.63
C LEU A 286 22.89 6.65 16.70
N GLU A 287 23.92 7.13 17.40
CA GLU A 287 25.12 6.34 17.72
C GLU A 287 25.03 5.62 19.07
N ASN A 288 24.03 5.94 19.88
CA ASN A 288 23.77 5.37 21.21
C ASN A 288 22.27 4.99 21.33
N PRO A 289 21.90 4.04 22.22
CA PRO A 289 20.52 3.65 22.39
C PRO A 289 19.61 4.84 22.73
N PRO A 290 18.43 4.98 22.10
CA PRO A 290 17.48 6.03 22.45
C PRO A 290 16.93 5.81 23.86
N THR A 291 16.60 6.91 24.52
CA THR A 291 15.83 6.93 25.77
C THR A 291 14.59 7.79 25.56
N LYS A 292 13.42 7.24 25.90
CA LYS A 292 12.15 7.95 25.84
C LYS A 292 11.31 7.64 27.06
N GLU A 293 10.82 8.68 27.72
CA GLU A 293 9.88 8.52 28.81
C GLU A 293 8.46 8.39 28.27
N TYR A 294 7.68 7.51 28.91
CA TYR A 294 6.26 7.33 28.61
C TYR A 294 5.49 6.97 29.87
N ILE A 295 4.21 7.33 29.89
CA ILE A 295 3.26 7.00 30.95
C ILE A 295 2.10 6.24 30.30
N ILE A 296 1.67 5.16 30.95
CA ILE A 296 0.43 4.46 30.61
C ILE A 296 -0.69 5.04 31.47
N SER A 297 -1.75 5.51 30.84
CA SER A 297 -2.92 6.08 31.51
C SER A 297 -4.16 5.26 31.18
N ASN A 298 -4.97 4.99 32.21
CA ASN A 298 -6.32 4.44 32.08
C ASN A 298 -7.12 4.81 33.33
N GLU A 299 -8.38 5.20 33.18
CA GLU A 299 -9.19 5.71 34.29
C GLU A 299 -9.58 4.63 35.33
N ASN A 300 -9.52 3.34 34.98
CA ASN A 300 -10.13 2.27 35.80
C ASN A 300 -9.19 1.15 36.22
N PHE A 301 -7.90 1.25 35.89
CA PHE A 301 -6.91 0.25 36.28
C PHE A 301 -5.82 0.85 37.16
N THR A 302 -5.30 0.04 38.06
CA THR A 302 -4.07 0.34 38.79
C THR A 302 -2.83 -0.17 38.05
N SER A 303 -2.98 -1.20 37.21
CA SER A 303 -1.91 -1.74 36.38
C SER A 303 -2.43 -2.44 35.13
N LEU A 304 -1.65 -2.41 34.04
CA LEU A 304 -1.95 -3.07 32.76
C LEU A 304 -0.72 -3.76 32.15
N PRO A 305 -0.89 -4.86 31.39
CA PRO A 305 0.23 -5.51 30.71
C PRO A 305 0.74 -4.65 29.55
N VAL A 306 2.05 -4.46 29.51
CA VAL A 306 2.79 -3.72 28.47
C VAL A 306 3.76 -4.66 27.79
N THR A 307 3.87 -4.53 26.47
CA THR A 307 4.87 -5.24 25.68
C THR A 307 5.66 -4.24 24.86
N ILE A 308 6.99 -4.34 24.91
CA ILE A 308 7.91 -3.58 24.07
C ILE A 308 8.40 -4.49 22.96
N LYS A 309 8.26 -4.04 21.71
CA LYS A 309 8.74 -4.74 20.51
C LYS A 309 9.79 -3.92 19.78
N LEU A 310 10.79 -4.59 19.23
CA LEU A 310 11.82 -4.02 18.37
C LEU A 310 11.81 -4.78 17.05
N ASP A 311 11.55 -4.05 15.97
CA ASP A 311 11.32 -4.58 14.61
C ASP A 311 10.28 -5.71 14.58
N GLY A 312 9.22 -5.55 15.40
CA GLY A 312 8.14 -6.51 15.56
C GLY A 312 8.40 -7.65 16.55
N ASN A 313 9.65 -7.86 16.98
CA ASN A 313 10.00 -8.90 17.96
C ASN A 313 9.84 -8.38 19.38
N ILE A 314 9.20 -9.17 20.25
CA ILE A 314 9.07 -8.81 21.67
C ILE A 314 10.46 -8.84 22.33
N ILE A 315 10.84 -7.72 22.94
CA ILE A 315 12.09 -7.62 23.72
C ILE A 315 11.81 -7.54 25.22
N GLU A 316 10.62 -7.10 25.62
CA GLU A 316 10.24 -6.96 27.03
C GLU A 316 8.72 -7.08 27.19
N SER A 317 8.27 -7.70 28.29
CA SER A 317 6.88 -7.69 28.74
C SER A 317 6.84 -7.50 30.25
N PHE A 318 5.97 -6.62 30.74
CA PHE A 318 5.80 -6.36 32.17
C PHE A 318 4.40 -5.81 32.47
N ASN A 319 4.01 -5.73 33.75
CA ASN A 319 2.78 -5.04 34.16
C ASN A 319 3.13 -3.61 34.60
N ALA A 320 2.68 -2.62 33.85
CA ALA A 320 2.87 -1.20 34.16
C ALA A 320 1.83 -0.74 35.18
N THR A 321 2.27 -0.02 36.21
CA THR A 321 1.40 0.74 37.12
C THR A 321 0.92 1.99 36.40
N ILE A 322 -0.39 2.23 36.43
CA ILE A 322 -1.01 3.36 35.74
C ILE A 322 -0.54 4.68 36.36
N GLY A 323 -0.20 5.66 35.50
CA GLY A 323 0.31 6.96 35.91
C GLY A 323 1.80 6.99 36.29
N GLN A 324 2.48 5.85 36.33
CA GLN A 324 3.92 5.78 36.56
C GLN A 324 4.70 6.12 35.28
N THR A 325 5.80 6.88 35.41
CA THR A 325 6.74 7.13 34.31
C THR A 325 7.65 5.92 34.12
N TYR A 326 7.71 5.44 32.88
CA TYR A 326 8.62 4.41 32.40
C TYR A 326 9.60 5.01 31.41
N THR A 327 10.81 4.43 31.31
CA THR A 327 11.82 4.83 30.34
C THR A 327 12.07 3.67 29.39
N LEU A 328 11.93 3.92 28.09
CA LEU A 328 12.36 2.99 27.06
C LEU A 328 13.88 2.78 27.18
N ASN A 329 14.29 1.53 27.35
CA ASN A 329 15.69 1.13 27.45
C ASN A 329 16.01 0.07 26.40
N LEU A 330 16.87 0.42 25.44
CA LEU A 330 17.37 -0.50 24.40
C LEU A 330 18.82 -0.93 24.64
N THR A 331 19.44 -0.60 25.78
CA THR A 331 20.87 -0.83 26.02
C THR A 331 21.28 -2.29 25.84
N ASP A 332 20.48 -3.23 26.33
CA ASP A 332 20.82 -4.67 26.30
C ASP A 332 20.78 -5.27 24.89
N VAL A 333 19.91 -4.74 24.02
CA VAL A 333 19.75 -5.19 22.63
C VAL A 333 20.49 -4.31 21.63
N TRP A 334 20.98 -3.13 22.04
CA TRP A 334 21.54 -2.16 21.11
C TRP A 334 22.70 -2.71 20.30
N ASN A 335 23.65 -3.40 20.94
CA ASN A 335 24.85 -3.90 20.27
C ASN A 335 24.57 -5.04 19.29
N THR A 336 23.42 -5.72 19.40
CA THR A 336 23.02 -6.80 18.49
C THR A 336 22.27 -6.30 17.26
N LEU A 337 21.81 -5.05 17.25
CA LEU A 337 21.14 -4.46 16.09
C LEU A 337 22.11 -4.24 14.93
N SER A 338 21.63 -4.49 13.71
CA SER A 338 22.28 -4.02 12.48
C SER A 338 22.35 -2.49 12.43
N TYR A 339 23.24 -1.92 11.62
CA TYR A 339 23.12 -0.52 11.25
C TYR A 339 21.94 -0.36 10.28
N GLY A 340 21.26 0.78 10.34
CA GLY A 340 20.08 1.03 9.51
C GLY A 340 18.84 1.35 10.33
N THR A 341 17.68 1.29 9.67
CA THR A 341 16.41 1.73 10.23
C THR A 341 15.80 0.66 11.13
N HIS A 342 15.38 1.07 12.32
CA HIS A 342 14.70 0.24 13.30
C HIS A 342 13.46 0.92 13.83
N VAL A 343 12.47 0.12 14.25
CA VAL A 343 11.24 0.60 14.88
C VAL A 343 11.06 -0.08 16.21
N VAL A 344 10.94 0.72 17.27
CA VAL A 344 10.55 0.25 18.59
C VAL A 344 9.14 0.68 18.91
N THR A 345 8.32 -0.25 19.40
CA THR A 345 6.91 0.01 19.73
C THR A 345 6.60 -0.43 21.14
N VAL A 346 5.93 0.43 21.90
CA VAL A 346 5.31 0.09 23.18
C VAL A 346 3.82 -0.14 22.91
N GLU A 347 3.33 -1.31 23.30
CA GLU A 347 1.95 -1.73 23.11
C GLU A 347 1.30 -2.08 24.45
N CYS A 348 0.11 -1.53 24.70
CA CYS A 348 -0.71 -1.80 25.87
C CYS A 348 -2.19 -1.82 25.44
N ASN A 349 -2.79 -3.00 25.38
CA ASN A 349 -4.13 -3.22 24.83
C ASN A 349 -4.29 -2.61 23.42
N GLU A 350 -5.23 -1.68 23.24
CA GLU A 350 -5.45 -0.93 22.00
C GLU A 350 -4.44 0.21 21.78
N ALA A 351 -3.72 0.64 22.82
CA ALA A 351 -2.80 1.77 22.76
C ALA A 351 -1.43 1.34 22.24
N LYS A 352 -0.91 2.10 21.27
CA LYS A 352 0.39 1.87 20.65
C LYS A 352 1.16 3.18 20.49
N ARG A 353 2.46 3.12 20.78
CA ARG A 353 3.41 4.21 20.55
C ARG A 353 4.62 3.66 19.81
N ALA A 354 5.02 4.32 18.73
CA ALA A 354 6.14 3.89 17.89
C ALA A 354 7.22 4.96 17.78
N TRP A 355 8.48 4.57 17.96
CA TRP A 355 9.64 5.40 17.69
C TRP A 355 10.51 4.74 16.62
N THR A 356 10.85 5.51 15.59
CA THR A 356 11.73 5.06 14.51
C THR A 356 13.10 5.70 14.68
N PHE A 357 14.18 4.96 14.46
CA PHE A 357 15.53 5.49 14.49
C PHE A 357 16.43 4.80 13.48
N ILE A 358 17.53 5.46 13.10
CA ILE A 358 18.58 4.87 12.27
C ILE A 358 19.78 4.62 13.16
N LYS A 359 20.14 3.36 13.41
CA LYS A 359 21.37 3.04 14.14
C LYS A 359 22.57 3.36 13.25
N LEU A 360 23.40 4.28 13.71
CA LEU A 360 24.64 4.69 13.06
C LEU A 360 25.83 3.97 13.67
N LEU A 361 26.81 3.66 12.81
CA LEU A 361 28.12 3.27 13.29
C LEU A 361 28.83 4.48 13.91
N ARG A 362 29.24 4.33 15.16
CA ARG A 362 30.16 5.23 15.83
C ARG A 362 31.59 5.02 15.31
N SER A 363 32.00 5.83 14.34
CA SER A 363 33.38 5.86 13.84
C SER A 363 33.76 7.28 13.44
N THR A 364 34.90 7.78 13.93
CA THR A 364 35.50 9.04 13.47
C THR A 364 36.27 8.89 12.16
N ASN A 365 36.25 7.70 11.54
CA ASN A 365 36.96 7.37 10.31
C ASN A 365 35.99 6.81 9.26
N ASP A 366 35.78 7.57 8.19
CA ASP A 366 34.84 7.23 7.11
C ASP A 366 35.20 5.93 6.37
N LYS A 367 36.49 5.58 6.26
CA LYS A 367 36.91 4.31 5.64
C LYS A 367 36.51 3.11 6.50
N ILE A 368 36.72 3.20 7.81
CA ILE A 368 36.28 2.17 8.76
C ILE A 368 34.75 2.06 8.75
N LYS A 369 34.06 3.20 8.62
CA LYS A 369 32.61 3.24 8.50
C LYS A 369 32.10 2.49 7.28
N ASN A 370 32.69 2.74 6.12
CA ASN A 370 32.33 2.05 4.88
C ASN A 370 32.64 0.56 4.92
N ILE A 371 33.78 0.15 5.52
CA ILE A 371 34.14 -1.26 5.67
C ILE A 371 33.15 -1.98 6.59
N VAL A 372 32.80 -1.38 7.74
CA VAL A 372 31.90 -2.01 8.71
C VAL A 372 30.46 -2.07 8.19
N LEU A 373 29.99 -1.04 7.48
CA LEU A 373 28.70 -1.08 6.78
C LEU A 373 28.67 -2.20 5.73
N ALA A 374 29.69 -2.29 4.88
CA ALA A 374 29.80 -3.35 3.88
C ALA A 374 29.84 -4.75 4.52
N LEU A 375 30.55 -4.92 5.64
CA LEU A 375 30.62 -6.20 6.36
C LEU A 375 29.28 -6.60 7.00
N GLN A 376 28.48 -5.65 7.49
CA GLN A 376 27.15 -5.96 8.01
C GLN A 376 26.13 -6.25 6.91
N GLU A 377 26.16 -5.50 5.80
CA GLU A 377 25.37 -5.81 4.61
C GLU A 377 25.69 -7.24 4.13
N LEU A 378 26.98 -7.61 4.11
CA LEU A 378 27.44 -8.97 3.82
C LEU A 378 26.90 -10.04 4.78
N GLN A 379 26.67 -9.72 6.06
CA GLN A 379 26.11 -10.66 7.06
C GLN A 379 24.60 -10.87 6.91
N THR A 380 23.87 -9.89 6.35
CA THR A 380 22.41 -9.98 6.12
C THR A 380 22.04 -10.66 4.80
N ILE A 381 22.99 -10.78 3.87
CA ILE A 381 22.80 -11.48 2.60
C ILE A 381 22.76 -12.98 2.88
N ASN A 382 21.69 -13.66 2.48
CA ASN A 382 21.61 -15.11 2.48
C ASN A 382 22.51 -15.66 1.34
N GLN A 383 23.83 -15.47 1.48
CA GLN A 383 24.87 -15.68 0.45
C GLN A 383 24.77 -17.07 -0.19
N LYS A 384 24.30 -18.05 0.58
CA LYS A 384 24.07 -19.42 0.11
C LYS A 384 22.96 -19.48 -0.96
N ALA A 385 21.82 -18.83 -0.72
CA ALA A 385 20.66 -18.89 -1.60
C ALA A 385 20.90 -18.13 -2.91
N GLU A 386 21.52 -16.95 -2.83
CA GLU A 386 21.85 -16.14 -4.01
C GLU A 386 22.96 -16.78 -4.86
N LEU A 387 24.03 -17.31 -4.24
CA LEU A 387 25.08 -18.03 -4.97
C LEU A 387 24.53 -19.27 -5.66
N ARG A 388 23.66 -20.03 -4.97
CA ARG A 388 22.95 -21.18 -5.57
C ARG A 388 22.15 -20.75 -6.79
N GLN A 389 21.34 -19.69 -6.69
CA GLN A 389 20.50 -19.23 -7.79
C GLN A 389 21.34 -18.71 -8.97
N ALA A 390 22.44 -18.01 -8.71
CA ALA A 390 23.36 -17.55 -9.75
C ALA A 390 24.01 -18.74 -10.50
N LEU A 391 24.39 -19.80 -9.78
CA LEU A 391 24.92 -21.03 -10.36
C LEU A 391 23.88 -21.76 -11.22
N ILE A 392 22.64 -21.89 -10.74
CA ILE A 392 21.52 -22.47 -11.51
C ILE A 392 21.30 -21.70 -12.82
N ASN A 393 21.29 -20.36 -12.76
CA ASN A 393 21.12 -19.51 -13.93
C ASN A 393 22.27 -19.65 -14.95
N LYS A 394 23.42 -20.18 -14.53
CA LYS A 394 24.58 -20.49 -15.37
C LYS A 394 24.64 -21.98 -15.77
N GLY A 395 23.59 -22.75 -15.48
CA GLY A 395 23.46 -24.15 -15.85
C GLY A 395 24.22 -25.11 -14.94
N VAL A 396 24.68 -24.66 -13.77
CA VAL A 396 25.36 -25.50 -12.77
C VAL A 396 24.33 -26.12 -11.84
N ASP A 397 24.39 -27.44 -11.67
CA ASP A 397 23.52 -28.18 -10.76
C ASP A 397 23.87 -27.88 -9.29
N ALA A 398 23.18 -26.93 -8.69
CA ALA A 398 23.36 -26.48 -7.31
C ALA A 398 22.11 -26.81 -6.46
N LEU A 399 22.27 -27.71 -5.49
CA LEU A 399 21.22 -28.25 -4.64
C LEU A 399 21.06 -27.43 -3.36
N GLU A 400 19.89 -27.50 -2.74
CA GLU A 400 19.60 -26.81 -1.48
C GLU A 400 20.45 -27.35 -0.30
N SER A 401 20.82 -28.63 -0.38
CA SER A 401 21.68 -29.32 0.59
C SER A 401 23.16 -28.95 0.46
N ASP A 402 23.62 -28.42 -0.68
CA ASP A 402 25.04 -28.09 -0.87
C ASP A 402 25.50 -27.09 0.20
N SER A 403 26.62 -27.33 0.86
CA SER A 403 27.29 -26.35 1.72
C SER A 403 27.89 -25.22 0.88
N VAL A 404 28.24 -24.10 1.51
CA VAL A 404 28.88 -22.96 0.82
C VAL A 404 30.19 -23.37 0.15
N ILE A 405 30.95 -24.27 0.78
CA ILE A 405 32.21 -24.81 0.23
C ILE A 405 31.93 -25.66 -1.03
N GLU A 406 30.86 -26.46 -1.03
CA GLU A 406 30.47 -27.25 -2.21
C GLU A 406 30.00 -26.37 -3.36
N LEU A 407 29.25 -25.30 -3.09
CA LEU A 407 28.86 -24.31 -4.10
C LEU A 407 30.08 -23.57 -4.69
N ILE A 408 31.06 -23.21 -3.86
CA ILE A 408 32.33 -22.60 -4.31
C ILE A 408 33.13 -23.59 -5.18
N ASN A 409 33.17 -24.87 -4.80
CA ASN A 409 33.83 -25.89 -5.62
C ASN A 409 33.12 -26.09 -6.97
N LYS A 410 31.78 -26.04 -7.00
CA LYS A 410 31.01 -26.09 -8.25
C LYS A 410 31.29 -24.87 -9.14
N LEU A 411 31.41 -23.68 -8.56
CA LEU A 411 31.81 -22.46 -9.27
C LEU A 411 33.22 -22.59 -9.87
N ASN A 412 34.18 -23.06 -9.08
CA ASN A 412 35.58 -23.19 -9.51
C ASN A 412 35.79 -24.28 -10.57
N ASN A 413 34.89 -25.27 -10.63
CA ASN A 413 34.93 -26.37 -11.60
C ASN A 413 33.98 -26.14 -12.79
N MET A 414 33.41 -24.94 -12.93
CA MET A 414 32.53 -24.61 -14.05
C MET A 414 33.34 -24.51 -15.35
N GLU A 415 33.03 -25.34 -16.35
CA GLU A 415 33.52 -25.13 -17.71
C GLU A 415 32.82 -23.90 -18.30
N LEU A 416 33.56 -22.80 -18.47
CA LEU A 416 33.08 -21.66 -19.24
C LEU A 416 32.86 -22.14 -20.69
N GLY A 417 31.62 -22.10 -21.17
CA GLY A 417 31.28 -22.52 -22.53
C GLY A 417 32.11 -21.76 -23.59
N LYS A 418 32.44 -22.45 -24.69
CA LYS A 418 33.22 -21.93 -25.82
C LYS A 418 32.68 -20.57 -26.31
N LYS A 419 33.56 -19.58 -26.44
CA LYS A 419 33.20 -18.26 -26.97
C LYS A 419 32.94 -18.32 -28.48
N TRP A 420 32.07 -17.45 -28.98
CA TRP A 420 31.90 -17.22 -30.41
C TRP A 420 31.58 -15.75 -30.68
N ALA A 421 31.87 -15.28 -31.89
CA ALA A 421 31.56 -13.93 -32.35
C ALA A 421 31.16 -13.96 -33.83
N SER A 422 30.37 -12.98 -34.28
CA SER A 422 30.01 -12.83 -35.69
C SER A 422 29.90 -11.38 -36.09
N GLY A 423 30.01 -11.10 -37.39
CA GLY A 423 29.79 -9.76 -37.90
C GLY A 423 29.68 -9.73 -39.43
N ALA A 424 29.37 -8.53 -39.95
CA ALA A 424 29.37 -8.24 -41.37
C ALA A 424 30.57 -7.36 -41.71
N MET A 425 31.24 -7.61 -42.84
CA MET A 425 32.31 -6.73 -43.30
C MET A 425 32.53 -6.78 -44.82
N LEU A 426 33.21 -5.75 -45.35
CA LEU A 426 33.59 -5.69 -46.75
C LEU A 426 34.95 -6.33 -47.00
N SER A 427 35.11 -7.00 -48.15
CA SER A 427 36.42 -7.44 -48.63
C SER A 427 37.34 -6.25 -48.94
N SER A 428 38.64 -6.51 -48.88
CA SER A 428 39.69 -5.51 -49.06
C SER A 428 39.59 -4.80 -50.41
N SER A 429 40.04 -3.54 -50.44
CA SER A 429 40.09 -2.71 -51.66
C SER A 429 41.40 -2.87 -52.43
N VAL A 430 42.40 -3.56 -51.86
CA VAL A 430 43.71 -3.92 -52.42
C VAL A 430 43.96 -5.43 -52.16
N PRO A 431 44.41 -6.21 -53.16
CA PRO A 431 44.66 -7.64 -52.95
C PRO A 431 45.97 -7.88 -52.18
N LEU A 432 46.02 -9.01 -51.46
CA LEU A 432 47.23 -9.53 -50.82
C LEU A 432 47.67 -10.83 -51.50
N ASN A 433 48.94 -11.19 -51.34
CA ASN A 433 49.49 -12.41 -51.93
C ASN A 433 49.30 -13.61 -50.98
N PHE A 434 48.81 -14.72 -51.52
CA PHE A 434 48.59 -16.01 -50.86
C PHE A 434 49.23 -17.11 -51.71
N ARG A 435 49.86 -18.11 -51.10
CA ARG A 435 50.45 -19.28 -51.77
C ARG A 435 49.44 -20.41 -51.85
N THR A 436 49.43 -21.23 -52.89
CA THR A 436 48.71 -22.51 -52.88
C THR A 436 49.55 -23.58 -52.17
N PRO A 437 48.96 -24.68 -51.67
CA PRO A 437 49.73 -25.83 -51.15
C PRO A 437 50.75 -26.40 -52.13
N THR A 438 50.55 -26.17 -53.43
CA THR A 438 51.47 -26.58 -54.51
C THR A 438 52.63 -25.60 -54.73
N GLY A 439 52.72 -24.52 -53.95
CA GLY A 439 53.81 -23.56 -53.95
C GLY A 439 53.64 -22.35 -54.88
N ALA A 440 52.50 -22.21 -55.57
CA ALA A 440 52.26 -21.10 -56.48
C ALA A 440 51.65 -19.90 -55.76
N SER A 441 52.22 -18.71 -55.95
CA SER A 441 51.67 -17.47 -55.39
C SER A 441 50.50 -16.93 -56.22
N ARG A 442 49.50 -16.37 -55.56
CA ARG A 442 48.26 -15.80 -56.10
C ARG A 442 47.91 -14.53 -55.35
N ASN A 443 47.47 -13.48 -56.05
CA ASN A 443 46.90 -12.33 -55.37
C ASN A 443 45.40 -12.60 -55.13
N CYS A 444 44.90 -12.25 -53.94
CA CYS A 444 43.51 -12.46 -53.53
C CYS A 444 42.97 -11.24 -52.78
N TRP A 445 41.67 -10.96 -52.92
CA TRP A 445 40.94 -10.09 -52.00
C TRP A 445 40.76 -10.81 -50.65
N TYR A 446 40.70 -10.08 -49.54
CA TYR A 446 40.62 -10.68 -48.20
C TYR A 446 39.67 -9.95 -47.26
N LEU A 447 39.20 -10.63 -46.21
CA LEU A 447 38.48 -10.06 -45.07
C LEU A 447 39.43 -9.91 -43.89
N GLU A 448 39.25 -8.88 -43.06
CA GLU A 448 40.07 -8.61 -41.88
C GLU A 448 39.19 -8.56 -40.61
N VAL A 449 39.11 -9.69 -39.91
CA VAL A 449 38.39 -9.80 -38.64
C VAL A 449 39.31 -9.35 -37.52
N ILE A 450 38.95 -8.33 -36.74
CA ILE A 450 39.78 -7.79 -35.64
C ILE A 450 38.98 -7.63 -34.36
N GLY A 451 39.67 -7.58 -33.21
CA GLY A 451 39.06 -7.26 -31.92
C GLY A 451 38.36 -8.42 -31.22
N LEU A 452 38.69 -9.68 -31.56
CA LEU A 452 38.22 -10.84 -30.80
C LEU A 452 38.94 -10.90 -29.44
N ASP A 453 38.17 -11.04 -28.36
CA ASP A 453 38.70 -11.24 -27.00
C ASP A 453 39.07 -12.71 -26.72
N PHE A 454 39.12 -13.54 -27.77
CA PHE A 454 39.50 -14.94 -27.74
C PHE A 454 40.26 -15.34 -29.02
N ASN A 455 40.98 -16.46 -28.97
CA ASN A 455 41.65 -17.05 -30.13
C ASN A 455 40.71 -18.08 -30.76
N PRO A 456 40.02 -17.78 -31.87
CA PRO A 456 39.12 -18.73 -32.50
C PRO A 456 39.87 -19.95 -33.02
N SER A 457 39.33 -21.16 -32.90
CA SER A 457 39.79 -22.37 -33.57
C SER A 457 39.32 -22.46 -35.03
N ILE A 458 38.22 -21.77 -35.38
CA ILE A 458 37.68 -21.67 -36.74
C ILE A 458 37.03 -20.30 -37.00
N VAL A 459 37.23 -19.76 -38.19
CA VAL A 459 36.50 -18.60 -38.71
C VAL A 459 35.92 -18.93 -40.09
N ILE A 460 34.63 -18.69 -40.27
CA ILE A 460 33.88 -18.95 -41.50
C ILE A 460 33.38 -17.61 -42.04
N ALA A 461 33.54 -17.36 -43.33
CA ALA A 461 33.00 -16.20 -44.03
C ALA A 461 32.16 -16.61 -45.24
N ILE A 462 31.00 -15.96 -45.41
CA ILE A 462 30.00 -16.28 -46.43
C ILE A 462 29.61 -15.01 -47.17
N CYS A 463 29.66 -15.05 -48.51
CA CYS A 463 29.20 -13.94 -49.34
C CYS A 463 27.66 -13.91 -49.36
N GLU A 464 27.05 -12.74 -49.13
CA GLU A 464 25.57 -12.65 -49.05
C GLU A 464 24.85 -12.97 -50.38
N ASN A 465 25.55 -12.82 -51.51
CA ASN A 465 24.95 -12.91 -52.86
C ASN A 465 25.56 -14.01 -53.74
N SER A 466 26.41 -14.87 -53.19
CA SER A 466 27.04 -16.02 -53.87
C SER A 466 27.26 -17.14 -52.86
N PRO A 467 27.11 -18.43 -53.21
CA PRO A 467 27.37 -19.53 -52.28
C PRO A 467 28.83 -19.68 -51.88
N GLU A 468 29.72 -18.76 -52.29
CA GLU A 468 31.15 -18.81 -51.98
C GLU A 468 31.44 -18.62 -50.48
N ILE A 469 32.19 -19.58 -49.94
CA ILE A 469 32.57 -19.75 -48.55
C ILE A 469 34.09 -19.74 -48.45
N GLY A 470 34.63 -18.90 -47.56
CA GLY A 470 36.01 -18.96 -47.10
C GLY A 470 36.08 -19.49 -45.66
N ILE A 471 36.85 -20.54 -45.40
CA ILE A 471 37.04 -21.14 -44.08
C ILE A 471 38.51 -21.11 -43.69
N VAL A 472 38.80 -20.56 -42.52
CA VAL A 472 40.06 -20.74 -41.81
C VAL A 472 39.81 -21.67 -40.64
N ALA A 473 40.44 -22.85 -40.65
CA ALA A 473 40.27 -23.84 -39.61
C ALA A 473 41.61 -24.23 -38.99
N ASN A 474 41.57 -24.69 -37.74
CA ASN A 474 42.73 -25.21 -37.00
C ASN A 474 43.75 -24.12 -36.60
N ILE A 475 43.24 -22.96 -36.19
CA ILE A 475 44.01 -21.80 -35.71
C ILE A 475 44.48 -22.06 -34.25
N ASN A 476 45.20 -23.14 -34.04
CA ASN A 476 45.69 -23.51 -32.72
C ASN A 476 47.03 -22.79 -32.46
N ALA A 477 46.92 -21.59 -31.89
CA ALA A 477 47.97 -20.65 -31.44
C ALA A 477 48.63 -19.77 -32.54
N PRO A 478 49.11 -18.56 -32.20
CA PRO A 478 49.86 -17.72 -33.13
C PRO A 478 51.20 -18.40 -33.46
N LYS A 479 51.24 -19.13 -34.58
CA LYS A 479 52.44 -19.76 -35.09
C LYS A 479 53.07 -18.82 -36.09
N LYS A 480 54.23 -18.28 -35.73
CA LYS A 480 54.95 -17.25 -36.51
C LYS A 480 55.49 -17.77 -37.85
N ASP A 481 55.49 -19.08 -38.11
CA ASP A 481 56.17 -19.66 -39.29
C ASP A 481 55.53 -20.95 -39.85
N ASP A 482 54.24 -21.23 -39.62
CA ASP A 482 53.60 -22.42 -40.22
C ASP A 482 52.28 -22.13 -40.95
N ASN A 483 52.16 -22.83 -42.08
CA ASN A 483 51.11 -22.75 -43.10
C ASN A 483 49.69 -22.94 -42.54
N ILE A 484 48.97 -21.86 -42.26
CA ILE A 484 47.51 -21.93 -42.02
C ILE A 484 46.84 -22.31 -43.35
N LEU A 485 46.19 -23.46 -43.38
CA LEU A 485 45.39 -23.90 -44.53
C LEU A 485 44.08 -23.12 -44.54
N ILE A 486 43.88 -22.33 -45.58
CA ILE A 486 42.64 -21.59 -45.82
C ILE A 486 41.92 -22.24 -46.99
N ILE A 487 40.69 -22.69 -46.77
CA ILE A 487 39.89 -23.39 -47.78
C ILE A 487 38.85 -22.41 -48.33
N ALA A 488 38.97 -22.07 -49.61
CA ALA A 488 37.88 -21.51 -50.40
C ALA A 488 37.24 -22.63 -51.23
N ILE A 489 36.02 -22.44 -51.70
CA ILE A 489 35.17 -23.49 -52.31
C ILE A 489 35.88 -24.37 -53.35
N ASP A 490 36.84 -23.83 -54.09
CA ASP A 490 37.56 -24.57 -55.14
C ASP A 490 39.09 -24.62 -54.95
N ASP A 491 39.65 -23.92 -53.96
CA ASP A 491 41.10 -23.77 -53.78
C ASP A 491 41.50 -23.76 -52.30
N ALA A 492 42.64 -24.38 -52.02
CA ALA A 492 43.34 -24.23 -50.76
C ALA A 492 44.46 -23.19 -50.90
N TYR A 493 44.60 -22.33 -49.90
CA TYR A 493 45.64 -21.33 -49.80
C TYR A 493 46.41 -21.47 -48.49
N ILE A 494 47.64 -21.02 -48.52
CA ILE A 494 48.61 -20.89 -47.45
C ILE A 494 49.02 -19.42 -47.47
N LEU A 495 48.86 -18.72 -46.36
CA LEU A 495 49.29 -17.32 -46.30
C LEU A 495 50.82 -17.22 -46.42
N GLU A 496 51.31 -16.40 -47.36
CA GLU A 496 52.74 -16.08 -47.48
C GLU A 496 53.02 -14.76 -46.74
N GLY A 497 53.67 -14.86 -45.57
CA GLY A 497 54.06 -13.71 -44.74
C GLY A 497 53.26 -13.58 -43.44
N VAL A 498 53.52 -12.49 -42.70
CA VAL A 498 52.90 -12.26 -41.37
C VAL A 498 51.42 -11.92 -41.56
N ALA A 499 50.52 -12.86 -41.30
CA ALA A 499 49.19 -12.51 -40.82
C ALA A 499 49.41 -11.76 -39.51
N PHE A 500 49.13 -10.46 -39.47
CA PHE A 500 49.15 -9.70 -38.23
C PHE A 500 48.23 -10.41 -37.22
N LEU A 501 48.84 -10.99 -36.19
CA LEU A 501 48.22 -11.74 -35.10
C LEU A 501 48.53 -11.00 -33.81
N ASP A 502 47.86 -9.86 -33.66
CA ASP A 502 47.87 -9.03 -32.46
C ASP A 502 46.46 -9.15 -31.88
N GLN A 503 46.30 -9.90 -30.78
CA GLN A 503 45.04 -10.14 -30.05
C GLN A 503 43.77 -10.22 -30.93
N GLY A 504 43.54 -11.38 -31.55
CA GLY A 504 42.25 -11.71 -32.17
C GLY A 504 42.01 -11.16 -33.58
N GLY A 505 43.06 -10.78 -34.31
CA GLY A 505 43.02 -10.35 -35.72
C GLY A 505 43.28 -11.46 -36.75
N PHE A 506 42.47 -11.60 -37.80
CA PHE A 506 42.59 -12.62 -38.86
C PHE A 506 42.33 -12.06 -40.26
N ARG A 507 43.12 -12.50 -41.25
CA ARG A 507 42.89 -12.20 -42.67
C ARG A 507 42.48 -13.43 -43.47
N ILE A 508 41.33 -13.40 -44.14
CA ILE A 508 40.73 -14.53 -44.85
C ILE A 508 40.66 -14.22 -46.36
N PRO A 509 41.36 -14.92 -47.26
CA PRO A 509 41.20 -14.74 -48.70
C PRO A 509 39.78 -15.17 -49.11
N VAL A 510 39.15 -14.37 -49.95
CA VAL A 510 37.78 -14.63 -50.42
C VAL A 510 37.70 -14.93 -51.92
N HIS A 511 38.67 -14.53 -52.76
CA HIS A 511 38.75 -14.96 -54.17
C HIS A 511 40.06 -14.56 -54.88
N ASN A 512 40.43 -15.25 -55.98
CA ASN A 512 41.57 -14.96 -56.88
C ASN A 512 41.35 -13.70 -57.78
N THR A 513 42.42 -12.93 -58.00
CA THR A 513 42.49 -11.59 -58.63
C THR A 513 42.15 -11.42 -60.12
N ASN A 514 41.79 -12.46 -60.87
CA ASN A 514 41.44 -12.24 -62.29
C ASN A 514 40.03 -11.65 -62.49
N SER A 515 39.30 -11.40 -61.40
CA SER A 515 37.97 -10.80 -61.40
C SER A 515 37.87 -9.66 -60.38
N THR A 516 37.33 -8.52 -60.81
CA THR A 516 37.00 -7.38 -59.94
C THR A 516 35.69 -7.58 -59.16
N THR A 517 34.96 -8.67 -59.43
CA THR A 517 33.64 -8.95 -58.85
C THR A 517 33.63 -8.98 -57.32
N TYR A 518 34.74 -9.34 -56.67
CA TYR A 518 34.82 -9.50 -55.22
C TYR A 518 35.56 -8.38 -54.49
N ARG A 519 35.76 -7.23 -55.14
CA ARG A 519 36.36 -6.04 -54.52
C ARG A 519 35.29 -5.22 -53.78
N GLY A 520 35.41 -5.11 -52.45
CA GLY A 520 34.46 -4.36 -51.63
C GLY A 520 33.08 -5.01 -51.51
N VAL A 521 33.01 -6.34 -51.57
CA VAL A 521 31.77 -7.13 -51.42
C VAL A 521 31.52 -7.45 -49.95
N SER A 522 30.25 -7.49 -49.55
CA SER A 522 29.80 -7.80 -48.19
C SER A 522 29.87 -9.30 -47.89
N PHE A 523 30.46 -9.64 -46.75
CA PHE A 523 30.51 -10.98 -46.19
C PHE A 523 30.00 -10.99 -44.76
N GLN A 524 29.26 -12.03 -44.40
CA GLN A 524 28.98 -12.38 -43.01
C GLN A 524 30.04 -13.37 -42.52
N TRP A 525 30.57 -13.16 -41.31
CA TRP A 525 31.56 -14.05 -40.72
C TRP A 525 31.15 -14.50 -39.32
N VAL A 526 31.62 -15.69 -38.94
CA VAL A 526 31.47 -16.26 -37.60
C VAL A 526 32.78 -16.90 -37.15
N ALA A 527 33.22 -16.59 -35.94
CA ALA A 527 34.42 -17.11 -35.29
C ALA A 527 34.03 -17.91 -34.05
N TYR A 528 34.66 -19.07 -33.84
CA TYR A 528 34.40 -19.97 -32.70
C TYR A 528 35.69 -20.31 -31.99
N GLU A 529 35.69 -20.32 -30.65
CA GLU A 529 36.79 -20.77 -29.78
C GLU A 529 36.96 -22.30 -29.79
#